data_AF-A0A9D2P0S7-F1
#
_entry.id   AF-A0A9D2P0S7-F1
#
_cell.length_a   1.000
_cell.length_b   1.000
_cell.length_c   1.000
_cell.angle_alpha   90.00
_cell.angle_beta   90.00
_cell.angle_gamma   90.00
#
_symmetry.space_group_name_H-M   'P 1'
#
loop_
_entity.id
_entity.type
_entity.pdbx_description
1 polymer ?
#
loop_
_entity_poly.entity_id
_entity_poly.type
_entity_poly.pdbx_seq_one_letter_code
_entity_poly.pdbx_strand_id
1 'polypeptide(L)' 'MEQEMVKFALSVDETSAPVMFGIVCTSGHRAERLSADSDRVDRLVRACNEGALSVEHFWDVVSDFLRDPDGC' A
#
# COMPACT_ATOMS: atom_id res chain seq x y z
N MET A 1 19.10 -16.02 7.97
CA MET A 1 17.84 -15.74 7.28
C MET A 1 18.04 -14.42 6.58
N GLU A 2 18.21 -14.43 5.25
CA GLU A 2 18.09 -13.20 4.47
C GLU A 2 16.68 -12.68 4.71
N GLN A 3 16.57 -11.51 5.34
CA GLN A 3 15.31 -10.78 5.31
C GLN A 3 15.16 -10.35 3.85
N GLU A 4 14.37 -11.11 3.08
CA GLU A 4 14.02 -10.70 1.74
C GLU A 4 13.37 -9.32 1.86
N MET A 5 14.05 -8.29 1.33
CA MET A 5 13.57 -6.92 1.40
C MET A 5 12.22 -6.85 0.68
N VAL A 6 11.16 -6.70 1.47
CA VAL A 6 9.80 -6.55 0.97
C VAL A 6 9.73 -5.23 0.24
N LYS A 7 9.42 -5.28 -1.06
CA LYS A 7 9.18 -4.07 -1.86
C LYS A 7 7.69 -3.89 -2.03
N PHE A 8 7.25 -2.64 -1.93
CA PHE A 8 5.86 -2.25 -2.12
C PHE A 8 5.69 -1.54 -3.46
N ALA A 9 4.55 -1.73 -4.09
CA ALA A 9 4.20 -1.14 -5.38
C ALA A 9 2.71 -0.76 -5.42
N LEU A 10 2.40 0.23 -6.26
CA LEU A 10 1.03 0.64 -6.55
C LEU A 10 0.31 -0.45 -7.35
N SER A 11 -0.95 -0.72 -6.99
CA SER A 11 -1.87 -1.59 -7.71
C SER A 11 -3.05 -0.75 -8.19
N VAL A 12 -3.55 -1.04 -9.40
CA VAL A 12 -4.66 -0.31 -10.02
C VAL A 12 -5.80 -1.29 -10.30
N ASP A 13 -7.00 -0.97 -9.83
CA ASP A 13 -8.26 -1.64 -10.12
C ASP A 13 -9.08 -0.77 -11.07
N GLU A 14 -8.96 -1.06 -12.37
CA GLU A 14 -9.72 -0.42 -13.44
C GLU A 14 -11.13 -1.03 -13.61
N THR A 15 -11.44 -2.11 -12.89
CA THR A 15 -12.74 -2.78 -12.95
C THR A 15 -13.82 -2.04 -12.15
N SER A 16 -13.39 -1.18 -11.22
CA SER A 16 -14.23 -0.33 -10.39
C SER A 16 -14.52 1.00 -11.10
N ALA A 17 -15.69 1.58 -10.83
CA ALA A 17 -16.05 2.94 -11.23
C ALA A 17 -16.43 3.75 -9.98
N PRO A 18 -15.62 4.72 -9.54
CA PRO A 18 -14.36 5.20 -10.15
C PRO A 18 -13.21 4.17 -10.09
N VAL A 19 -12.15 4.39 -10.90
CA VAL A 19 -10.89 3.61 -10.82
C VAL A 19 -10.35 3.73 -9.40
N MET A 20 -9.92 2.59 -8.85
CA MET A 20 -9.41 2.53 -7.49
C MET A 20 -7.96 2.08 -7.48
N PHE A 21 -7.19 2.58 -6.52
CA PHE A 21 -5.78 2.30 -6.31
C PHE A 21 -5.58 1.54 -5.00
N GLY A 22 -4.56 0.69 -4.98
CA GLY A 22 -4.20 -0.13 -3.84
C GLY A 22 -2.69 -0.33 -3.76
N ILE A 23 -2.26 -1.16 -2.81
CA ILE A 23 -0.85 -1.47 -2.57
C ILE A 23 -0.64 -2.97 -2.62
N VAL A 24 0.45 -3.39 -3.24
CA VAL A 24 0.90 -4.78 -3.33
C VAL A 24 2.35 -4.86 -2.91
N CYS A 25 2.77 -6.01 -2.38
CA CYS A 25 4.16 -6.26 -2.05
C CYS A 25 4.69 -7.59 -2.60
N THR A 26 6.01 -7.72 -2.67
CA THR A 26 6.70 -8.89 -3.26
C THR A 26 6.45 -10.20 -2.52
N SER A 27 6.02 -10.16 -1.26
CA SER A 27 5.63 -11.35 -0.49
C SER A 27 4.23 -11.88 -0.86
N GLY A 28 3.49 -11.18 -1.73
CA GLY A 28 2.18 -11.60 -2.21
C GLY A 28 0.99 -11.00 -1.47
N HIS A 29 1.21 -10.17 -0.44
CA HIS A 29 0.13 -9.40 0.17
C HIS A 29 -0.29 -8.26 -0.74
N ARG A 30 -1.61 -8.06 -0.83
CA ARG A 30 -2.24 -6.97 -1.57
C ARG A 30 -3.43 -6.43 -0.79
N ALA A 31 -3.55 -5.10 -0.79
CA ALA A 31 -4.72 -4.40 -0.34
C ALA A 31 -5.23 -3.56 -1.51
N GLU A 32 -6.27 -4.08 -2.16
CA GLU A 32 -6.89 -3.46 -3.33
C GLU A 32 -7.92 -2.41 -2.89
N ARG A 33 -8.15 -1.42 -3.75
CA ARG A 33 -9.21 -0.41 -3.57
C ARG A 33 -9.13 0.42 -2.28
N LEU A 34 -7.94 0.90 -1.94
CA LEU A 34 -7.69 1.76 -0.80
C LEU A 34 -8.17 3.21 -1.02
N SER A 35 -7.99 3.75 -2.22
CA SER A 35 -8.42 5.11 -2.54
C SER A 35 -8.63 5.29 -4.04
N ALA A 36 -9.47 6.24 -4.45
CA ALA A 36 -9.57 6.69 -5.84
C ALA A 36 -8.47 7.70 -6.21
N ASP A 37 -7.70 8.18 -5.22
CA ASP A 37 -6.56 9.08 -5.42
C ASP A 37 -5.26 8.28 -5.54
N SER A 38 -4.63 8.31 -6.72
CA SER A 38 -3.37 7.62 -6.99
C SER A 38 -2.19 8.19 -6.20
N ASP A 39 -2.12 9.51 -6.02
CA ASP A 39 -1.01 10.17 -5.35
C ASP A 39 -1.00 9.82 -3.86
N ARG A 40 -2.19 9.65 -3.28
CA ARG A 40 -2.34 9.22 -1.90
C ARG A 40 -1.78 7.81 -1.68
N VAL A 41 -2.05 6.88 -2.59
CA VAL A 41 -1.52 5.52 -2.50
C VAL A 41 -0.04 5.44 -2.91
N ASP A 42 0.44 6.28 -3.84
CA ASP A 42 1.87 6.39 -4.16
C ASP A 42 2.69 6.86 -2.95
N ARG A 43 2.19 7.84 -2.19
CA ARG A 43 2.82 8.27 -0.92
C ARG A 43 2.93 7.13 0.08
N LEU A 44 1.88 6.31 0.23
CA LEU A 44 1.91 5.12 1.08
C LEU A 44 3.00 4.13 0.63
N VAL A 45 3.06 3.84 -0.67
CA VAL A 45 4.07 2.95 -1.26
C VAL A 45 5.48 3.46 -0.99
N ARG A 46 5.72 4.76 -1.16
CA ARG A 46 7.03 5.37 -0.85
C ARG A 46 7.37 5.25 0.62
N ALA A 47 6.44 5.62 1.52
CA ALA A 47 6.65 5.52 2.96
C ALA A 47 6.99 4.08 3.40
N CYS A 48 6.29 3.07 2.87
CA CYS A 48 6.58 1.67 3.17
C CYS A 48 7.97 1.23 2.69
N ASN A 49 8.38 1.67 1.49
CA ASN A 49 9.69 1.32 0.94
C ASN A 49 10.84 2.07 1.65
N GLU A 50 10.67 3.36 1.94
CA GLU A 50 11.67 4.20 2.63
C GLU A 50 11.84 3.79 4.10
N GLY A 51 10.74 3.42 4.76
CA GLY A 51 10.74 2.90 6.13
C GLY A 51 11.21 1.45 6.26
N ALA A 52 11.55 0.78 5.14
CA ALA A 52 11.90 -0.64 5.09
C ALA A 52 10.87 -1.53 5.84
N LEU A 53 9.58 -1.30 5.56
CA LEU A 53 8.48 -1.96 6.27
C LEU A 53 8.54 -3.49 6.11
N SER A 54 8.53 -4.20 7.23
CA SER A 54 8.37 -5.66 7.24
C SER A 54 6.97 -6.07 6.79
N VAL A 55 6.85 -7.21 6.11
CA VAL A 55 5.56 -7.78 5.69
C VAL A 55 4.58 -7.97 6.86
N GLU A 56 5.10 -8.27 8.05
CA GLU A 56 4.30 -8.48 9.26
C GLU A 56 3.47 -7.25 9.65
N HIS A 57 3.95 -6.04 9.30
CA HIS A 57 3.28 -4.77 9.57
C HIS A 57 2.43 -4.26 8.41
N PHE A 58 2.32 -5.01 7.32
CA PHE A 58 1.58 -4.58 6.13
C PHE A 58 0.13 -4.20 6.46
N TRP A 59 -0.58 -5.06 7.19
CA TRP A 59 -1.99 -4.82 7.51
C TRP A 59 -2.18 -3.72 8.56
N ASP A 60 -1.22 -3.53 9.47
CA ASP A 60 -1.25 -2.41 10.41
C ASP A 60 -1.17 -1.08 9.67
N VAL A 61 -0.25 -0.95 8.72
CA VAL A 61 -0.09 0.27 7.91
C VAL A 61 -1.29 0.51 7.00
N VAL A 62 -1.85 -0.53 6.39
CA VAL A 62 -3.09 -0.42 5.59
C VAL A 62 -4.27 0.03 6.47
N SER A 63 -4.39 -0.52 7.67
CA SER A 63 -5.44 -0.15 8.62
C SER A 63 -5.30 1.32 9.06
N ASP A 64 -4.07 1.76 9.34
CA ASP A 64 -3.77 3.15 9.70
C ASP A 64 -4.10 4.13 8.56
N PHE A 65 -3.70 3.79 7.33
CA PHE A 65 -4.04 4.55 6.12
C PHE A 65 -5.56 4.70 5.90
N LEU A 66 -6.34 3.66 6.21
CA LEU A 66 -7.80 3.71 6.09
C LEU A 66 -8.45 4.49 7.24
N ARG A 67 -7.80 4.54 8.40
CA ARG A 67 -8.30 5.24 9.58
C ARG A 67 -8.06 6.75 9.50
N ASP A 68 -6.97 7.17 8.87
CA ASP A 68 -6.63 8.58 8.68
C ASP A 68 -6.61 8.95 7.18
N PRO A 69 -7.77 9.38 6.62
CA PRO A 69 -7.88 9.79 5.23
C PRO A 69 -7.03 11.02 4.86
N ASP A 70 -6.66 11.84 5.84
CA ASP A 70 -6.04 13.16 5.65
C ASP A 70 -4.56 13.23 6.11
N GLY A 71 -4.08 12.20 6.79
CA GLY A 71 -2.76 12.13 7.41
C GLY A 71 -1.66 11.74 6.44
N CYS A 72 -0.83 12.73 6.11
CA CYS A 72 0.53 12.55 5.61
C CYS A 72 1.52 12.48 6.76
#